data_AF-E8K9J4-F1
#
_entry.id   AF-E8K9J4-F1
#
_cell.length_a   1.000
_cell.length_b   1.000
_cell.length_c   1.000
_cell.angle_alpha   90.00
_cell.angle_beta   90.00
_cell.angle_gamma   90.00
#
_symmetry.space_group_name_H-M   'P 1'
#
loop_
_entity.id
_entity.type
_entity.pdbx_description
1 polymer ?
#
loop_
_entity_poly.entity_id
_entity_poly.type
_entity_poly.pdbx_seq_one_letter_code
_entity_poly.pdbx_strand_id
1 'polypeptide(L)'
;MVYTIDEIKAKIKPIAKRYNVSKVYLFGSYARGEEDENSDIDIALELGDITKFMDVYGHLSTIFSGNVDILLVSDLLSPKTNIGSLVKKNFLNDRVLIYQKLEEAMVENLVNNPRMRDITEYNEVTQNAIKESLEKYKTEGITKSSESIDNYFERMVRENTK
;
A
#
# COMPACT_ATOMS: atom_id res chain seq x y z
N MET A 1 -23.88 -8.92 6.45
CA MET A 1 -22.87 -8.70 7.52
C MET A 1 -22.13 -7.43 7.15
N VAL A 2 -22.04 -6.45 8.06
CA VAL A 2 -21.36 -5.19 7.79
C VAL A 2 -19.92 -5.27 8.30
N TYR A 3 -18.97 -4.86 7.47
CA TYR A 3 -17.54 -4.79 7.84
C TYR A 3 -17.10 -3.36 8.10
N THR A 4 -16.24 -3.17 9.09
CA THR A 4 -15.51 -1.92 9.25
C THR A 4 -14.39 -1.80 8.20
N ILE A 5 -13.99 -0.58 7.85
CA ILE A 5 -12.85 -0.33 6.95
C ILE A 5 -11.58 -1.04 7.44
N ASP A 6 -11.35 -1.10 8.75
CA ASP A 6 -10.17 -1.75 9.32
C ASP A 6 -10.21 -3.27 9.19
N GLU A 7 -11.38 -3.89 9.29
CA GLU A 7 -11.56 -5.32 8.99
C GLU A 7 -11.33 -5.63 7.51
N ILE A 8 -11.84 -4.76 6.62
CA ILE A 8 -11.62 -4.86 5.17
C ILE A 8 -10.12 -4.80 4.86
N LYS A 9 -9.41 -3.81 5.43
CA LYS A 9 -7.95 -3.68 5.32
C LYS A 9 -7.23 -4.94 5.82
N ALA A 10 -7.61 -5.44 6.99
CA ALA A 10 -6.97 -6.60 7.60
C ALA A 10 -7.13 -7.86 6.73
N LYS A 11 -8.31 -8.05 6.13
CA LYS A 11 -8.63 -9.17 5.24
C LYS A 11 -7.94 -9.08 3.87
N ILE A 12 -7.86 -7.87 3.29
CA ILE A 12 -7.23 -7.66 1.97
C ILE A 12 -5.71 -7.76 2.03
N LYS A 13 -5.08 -7.24 3.09
CA LYS A 13 -3.61 -7.18 3.22
C LYS A 13 -2.87 -8.48 2.90
N PRO A 14 -3.25 -9.67 3.41
CA PRO A 14 -2.56 -10.92 3.07
C PRO A 14 -2.69 -11.29 1.59
N ILE A 15 -3.86 -11.06 0.98
CA ILE A 15 -4.10 -11.34 -0.45
C ILE A 15 -3.30 -10.36 -1.32
N ALA A 16 -3.35 -9.06 -0.98
CA ALA A 16 -2.62 -8.03 -1.69
C ALA A 16 -1.11 -8.29 -1.70
N LYS A 17 -0.54 -8.75 -0.57
CA LYS A 17 0.86 -9.18 -0.50
C LYS A 17 1.14 -10.42 -1.36
N ARG A 18 0.30 -11.45 -1.26
CA ARG A 18 0.47 -12.71 -2.00
C ARG A 18 0.52 -12.51 -3.50
N TYR A 19 -0.34 -11.64 -4.03
CA TYR A 19 -0.48 -11.38 -5.46
C TYR A 19 0.28 -10.15 -5.95
N ASN A 20 1.14 -9.58 -5.11
CA ASN A 20 1.94 -8.41 -5.46
C ASN A 20 1.08 -7.25 -6.01
N VAL A 21 -0.05 -7.00 -5.35
CA VAL A 21 -0.93 -5.86 -5.65
C VAL A 21 -0.20 -4.57 -5.29
N SER A 22 -0.27 -3.58 -6.17
CA SER A 22 0.36 -2.26 -6.00
C SER A 22 -0.46 -1.39 -5.06
N LYS A 23 -1.73 -1.17 -5.41
CA LYS A 23 -2.67 -0.34 -4.64
C LYS A 23 -4.05 -1.01 -4.58
N VAL A 24 -4.75 -0.79 -3.48
CA VAL A 24 -6.17 -1.12 -3.34
C VAL A 24 -6.91 0.09 -2.79
N TYR A 25 -7.99 0.43 -3.46
CA TYR A 25 -8.90 1.48 -3.08
C TYR A 25 -10.25 0.88 -2.76
N LEU A 26 -10.86 1.34 -1.67
CA LEU A 26 -12.26 1.15 -1.36
C LEU A 26 -13.02 2.33 -1.95
N PHE A 27 -14.17 2.11 -2.59
CA PHE A 27 -15.07 3.19 -2.99
C PHE A 27 -16.51 2.77 -2.68
N GLY A 28 -17.50 3.50 -3.19
CA GLY A 28 -18.90 3.11 -2.97
C GLY A 28 -19.39 3.38 -1.54
N SER A 29 -20.44 2.65 -1.12
CA SER A 29 -21.15 2.89 0.15
C SER A 29 -20.22 2.74 1.36
N TYR A 30 -19.39 1.70 1.40
CA TYR A 30 -18.43 1.46 2.47
C TYR A 30 -17.37 2.56 2.61
N ALA A 31 -16.99 3.23 1.52
CA ALA A 31 -16.08 4.37 1.58
C ALA A 31 -16.76 5.64 2.11
N ARG A 32 -18.08 5.77 1.91
CA ARG A 32 -18.89 6.91 2.38
C ARG A 32 -19.46 6.72 3.79
N GLY A 33 -19.42 5.51 4.35
CA GLY A 33 -20.06 5.19 5.62
C GLY A 33 -21.59 5.05 5.50
N GLU A 34 -22.07 4.75 4.29
CA GLU A 34 -23.50 4.60 3.95
C GLU A 34 -23.88 3.13 3.73
N GLU A 35 -23.01 2.19 4.09
CA GLU A 35 -23.24 0.76 3.91
C GLU A 35 -24.35 0.23 4.82
N ASP A 36 -25.03 -0.78 4.31
CA ASP A 36 -26.00 -1.59 5.05
C ASP A 36 -25.69 -3.09 4.91
N GLU A 37 -26.55 -3.93 5.47
CA GLU A 37 -26.36 -5.38 5.47
C GLU A 37 -26.41 -6.04 4.08
N ASN A 38 -26.93 -5.33 3.07
CA ASN A 38 -27.06 -5.77 1.69
C ASN A 38 -26.03 -5.11 0.76
N SER A 39 -25.17 -4.26 1.30
CA SER A 39 -24.17 -3.54 0.52
C SER A 39 -23.00 -4.44 0.13
N ASP A 40 -22.62 -4.38 -1.13
CA ASP A 40 -21.39 -4.97 -1.65
C ASP A 40 -20.17 -4.11 -1.29
N ILE A 41 -19.00 -4.73 -1.18
CA ILE A 41 -17.73 -4.04 -0.96
C ILE A 41 -17.12 -3.70 -2.33
N ASP A 42 -17.16 -2.42 -2.71
CA ASP A 42 -16.60 -1.93 -3.96
C ASP A 42 -15.08 -1.68 -3.86
N ILE A 43 -14.29 -2.46 -4.59
CA ILE A 43 -12.83 -2.42 -4.59
C ILE A 43 -12.28 -2.09 -5.97
N ALA A 44 -11.35 -1.14 -6.05
CA ALA A 44 -10.53 -0.94 -7.24
C ALA A 44 -9.06 -1.27 -6.94
N LEU A 45 -8.41 -2.04 -7.79
CA LEU A 45 -7.03 -2.50 -7.57
C LEU A 45 -6.09 -2.20 -8.74
N GLU A 46 -4.83 -1.98 -8.40
CA GLU A 46 -3.70 -1.87 -9.33
C GLU A 46 -2.83 -3.13 -9.19
N LEU A 47 -2.65 -3.86 -10.28
CA LEU A 47 -1.84 -5.06 -10.35
C LEU A 47 -0.64 -4.85 -11.26
N GLY A 48 0.54 -5.31 -10.83
CA GLY A 48 1.69 -5.43 -11.71
C GLY A 48 1.52 -6.53 -12.77
N ASP A 49 0.80 -7.61 -12.45
CA ASP A 49 0.47 -8.71 -13.35
C ASP A 49 -1.05 -8.90 -13.42
N ILE A 50 -1.65 -8.41 -14.51
CA ILE A 50 -3.09 -8.46 -14.76
C ILE A 50 -3.61 -9.90 -14.89
N THR A 51 -2.76 -10.87 -15.22
CA THR A 51 -3.18 -12.28 -15.35
C THR A 51 -3.62 -12.88 -14.01
N LYS A 52 -3.19 -12.27 -12.89
CA LYS A 52 -3.58 -12.65 -11.53
C LYS A 52 -4.92 -12.09 -11.08
N PHE A 53 -5.57 -11.25 -11.91
CA PHE A 53 -6.82 -10.60 -11.54
C PHE A 53 -7.89 -11.60 -11.09
N MET A 54 -8.10 -12.68 -11.85
CA MET A 54 -9.11 -13.69 -11.52
C MET A 54 -8.79 -14.47 -10.25
N ASP A 55 -7.51 -14.73 -9.96
CA ASP A 55 -7.09 -15.36 -8.70
C ASP A 55 -7.40 -14.45 -7.50
N VAL A 56 -7.03 -13.17 -7.61
CA VAL A 56 -7.33 -12.16 -6.57
C VAL A 56 -8.83 -12.04 -6.37
N TYR A 57 -9.59 -11.96 -7.47
CA TYR A 57 -11.04 -11.90 -7.45
C TYR A 57 -11.64 -13.08 -6.69
N GLY A 58 -11.27 -14.32 -7.04
CA GLY A 58 -11.80 -15.51 -6.41
C GLY A 58 -11.49 -15.58 -4.91
N HIS A 59 -10.28 -15.18 -4.50
CA HIS A 59 -9.91 -15.16 -3.08
C HIS A 59 -10.68 -14.13 -2.28
N LEU A 60 -10.79 -12.89 -2.79
CA LEU A 60 -11.54 -11.83 -2.11
C LEU A 60 -13.04 -12.15 -2.08
N SER A 61 -13.59 -12.66 -3.18
CA SER A 61 -14.99 -13.12 -3.23
C SER A 61 -15.28 -14.20 -2.19
N THR A 62 -14.37 -15.16 -2.02
CA THR A 62 -14.49 -16.18 -0.95
C THR A 62 -14.45 -15.56 0.45
N ILE A 63 -13.52 -14.63 0.68
CA ILE A 63 -13.34 -13.96 1.99
C ILE A 63 -14.58 -13.15 2.40
N PHE A 64 -15.23 -12.51 1.43
CA PHE A 64 -16.41 -11.67 1.63
C PHE A 64 -17.73 -12.36 1.26
N SER A 65 -17.71 -13.69 1.14
CA SER A 65 -18.90 -14.51 0.87
C SER A 65 -19.70 -14.07 -0.37
N GLY A 66 -19.03 -13.56 -1.39
CA GLY A 66 -19.63 -13.09 -2.64
C GLY A 66 -20.00 -11.60 -2.68
N ASN A 67 -20.03 -10.90 -1.54
CA ASN A 67 -20.47 -9.50 -1.44
C ASN A 67 -19.31 -8.51 -1.70
N VAL A 68 -18.66 -8.65 -2.84
CA VAL A 68 -17.52 -7.81 -3.23
C VAL A 68 -17.49 -7.63 -4.75
N ASP A 69 -17.44 -6.37 -5.17
CA ASP A 69 -17.27 -5.98 -6.57
C ASP A 69 -15.86 -5.45 -6.77
N ILE A 70 -15.12 -6.06 -7.70
CA ILE A 70 -13.69 -5.81 -7.87
C ILE A 70 -13.40 -5.35 -9.29
N LEU A 71 -12.82 -4.16 -9.42
CA LEU A 71 -12.47 -3.54 -10.69
C LEU A 71 -10.97 -3.28 -10.77
N LEU A 72 -10.43 -3.33 -11.99
CA LEU A 72 -9.10 -2.81 -12.27
C LEU A 72 -9.15 -1.29 -12.38
N VAL A 73 -8.20 -0.60 -11.73
CA VAL A 73 -8.09 0.86 -11.85
C VAL A 73 -7.90 1.28 -13.32
N SER A 74 -7.17 0.50 -14.12
CA SER A 74 -6.98 0.77 -15.56
C SER A 74 -8.31 0.83 -16.33
N ASP A 75 -9.20 -0.11 -16.05
CA ASP A 75 -10.50 -0.23 -16.72
C ASP A 75 -11.46 0.86 -16.23
N LEU A 76 -11.42 1.16 -14.94
CA LEU A 76 -12.24 2.18 -14.31
C LEU A 76 -11.88 3.59 -14.80
N LEU A 77 -10.60 3.85 -15.06
CA LEU A 77 -10.15 5.15 -15.58
C LEU A 77 -10.38 5.31 -17.09
N SER A 78 -10.61 4.21 -17.82
CA SER A 78 -10.86 4.19 -19.26
C SER A 78 -12.22 3.57 -19.62
N PRO A 79 -13.33 4.14 -19.12
CA PRO A 79 -14.65 3.55 -19.27
C PRO A 79 -15.09 3.53 -20.74
N LYS A 80 -15.67 2.41 -21.17
CA LYS A 80 -16.18 2.20 -22.53
C LYS A 80 -17.69 2.45 -22.65
N THR A 81 -18.36 2.72 -21.53
CA THR A 81 -19.82 2.85 -21.44
C THR A 81 -20.20 4.04 -20.57
N ASN A 82 -21.43 4.54 -20.74
CA ASN A 82 -21.98 5.62 -19.92
C ASN A 82 -22.06 5.24 -18.44
N ILE A 83 -22.41 3.99 -18.14
CA ILE A 83 -22.42 3.44 -16.78
C ILE A 83 -21.01 3.46 -16.21
N GLY A 84 -20.01 2.99 -16.98
CA GLY A 84 -18.61 3.03 -16.56
C GLY A 84 -18.13 4.45 -16.24
N SER A 85 -18.57 5.45 -17.01
CA SER A 85 -18.27 6.86 -16.73
C SER A 85 -18.87 7.34 -15.40
N LEU A 86 -20.06 6.85 -15.02
CA LEU A 86 -20.66 7.13 -13.73
C LEU A 86 -19.89 6.43 -12.60
N VAL A 87 -19.54 5.16 -12.75
CA VAL A 87 -18.74 4.42 -11.75
C VAL A 87 -17.37 5.08 -11.57
N LYS A 88 -16.72 5.50 -12.66
CA LYS A 88 -15.48 6.29 -12.60
C LYS A 88 -15.65 7.55 -11.77
N LYS A 89 -16.74 8.29 -11.95
CA LYS A 89 -17.02 9.51 -11.18
C LYS A 89 -17.15 9.20 -9.69
N ASN A 90 -17.91 8.17 -9.33
CA ASN A 90 -18.06 7.73 -7.94
C ASN A 90 -16.71 7.31 -7.34
N PHE A 91 -15.94 6.51 -8.07
CA PHE A 91 -14.59 6.13 -7.65
C PHE A 91 -13.69 7.34 -7.42
N LEU A 92 -13.64 8.29 -8.34
CA LEU A 92 -12.76 9.46 -8.20
C LEU A 92 -13.13 10.36 -7.01
N ASN A 93 -14.43 10.45 -6.70
CA ASN A 93 -14.92 11.29 -5.62
C ASN A 93 -14.75 10.62 -4.24
N ASP A 94 -15.05 9.33 -4.16
CA ASP A 94 -15.27 8.66 -2.88
C ASP A 94 -14.10 7.75 -2.46
N ARG A 95 -13.15 7.46 -3.36
CA ARG A 95 -12.13 6.44 -3.09
C ARG A 95 -11.29 6.74 -1.85
N VAL A 96 -11.06 5.69 -1.07
CA VAL A 96 -10.14 5.66 0.06
C VAL A 96 -9.05 4.64 -0.24
N LEU A 97 -7.79 5.07 -0.15
CA LEU A 97 -6.65 4.16 -0.26
C LEU A 97 -6.60 3.28 0.99
N ILE A 98 -6.82 1.98 0.82
CA ILE A 98 -6.87 1.00 1.93
C ILE A 98 -5.65 0.08 1.97
N TYR A 99 -4.91 -0.03 0.86
CA TYR A 99 -3.64 -0.73 0.82
C TYR A 99 -2.72 -0.10 -0.23
N GLN A 100 -1.44 0.02 0.11
CA GLN A 100 -0.37 0.37 -0.83
C GLN A 100 0.85 -0.48 -0.52
N LYS A 101 1.49 -0.99 -1.58
CA LYS A 101 2.76 -1.72 -1.48
C LYS A 101 3.85 -0.78 -0.93
N LEU A 102 4.61 -1.27 0.05
CA LEU A 102 5.57 -0.44 0.81
C LEU A 102 6.64 0.18 -0.08
N GLU A 103 7.22 -0.59 -0.99
CA GLU A 103 8.27 -0.12 -1.90
C GLU A 103 7.76 1.04 -2.78
N GLU A 104 6.51 0.95 -3.25
CA GLU A 104 5.90 1.99 -4.08
C GLU A 104 5.57 3.24 -3.26
N ALA A 105 5.08 3.06 -2.02
CA ALA A 105 4.86 4.18 -1.10
C ALA A 105 6.17 4.92 -0.81
N MET A 106 7.28 4.20 -0.63
CA MET A 106 8.60 4.81 -0.43
C MET A 106 9.05 5.60 -1.65
N VAL A 107 8.93 5.05 -2.86
CA VAL A 107 9.29 5.75 -4.10
C VAL A 107 8.43 7.00 -4.31
N GLU A 108 7.11 6.92 -4.10
CA GLU A 108 6.20 8.06 -4.25
C GLU A 108 6.52 9.19 -3.25
N ASN A 109 6.87 8.84 -2.00
CA ASN A 109 7.33 9.82 -1.01
C ASN A 109 8.67 10.47 -1.40
N LEU A 110 9.61 9.71 -1.95
CA LEU A 110 10.89 10.25 -2.42
C LEU A 110 10.71 11.25 -3.55
N VAL A 111 9.82 10.97 -4.50
CA VAL A 111 9.53 11.86 -5.64
C VAL A 111 8.80 13.13 -5.19
N ASN A 112 7.80 12.99 -4.31
CA ASN A 112 6.92 14.10 -3.93
C ASN A 112 7.47 14.96 -2.78
N ASN A 113 8.46 14.46 -2.04
CA ASN A 113 9.09 15.19 -0.94
C ASN A 113 10.62 15.13 -1.07
N PRO A 114 11.21 15.92 -2.00
CA PRO A 114 12.62 15.82 -2.40
C PRO A 114 13.60 16.35 -1.34
N ARG A 115 13.22 16.39 -0.06
CA ARG A 115 14.11 16.83 1.04
C ARG A 115 15.28 15.87 1.30
N MET A 116 15.43 14.82 0.50
CA MET A 116 16.60 13.95 0.55
C MET A 116 17.62 14.45 -0.47
N ARG A 117 18.74 15.00 0.01
CA ARG A 117 19.92 15.23 -0.82
C ARG A 117 20.31 13.94 -1.54
N ASP A 118 20.79 14.05 -2.77
CA ASP A 118 21.33 12.89 -3.48
C ASP A 118 22.43 12.26 -2.63
N ILE A 119 22.51 10.92 -2.58
CA ILE A 119 23.52 10.23 -1.78
C ILE A 119 24.94 10.69 -2.15
N THR A 120 25.17 11.05 -3.41
CA THR A 120 26.45 11.56 -3.93
C THR A 120 26.83 12.92 -3.35
N GLU A 121 25.89 13.67 -2.77
CA GLU A 121 26.14 14.94 -2.09
C GLU A 121 26.73 14.77 -0.67
N TYR A 122 26.73 13.56 -0.13
CA TYR A 122 27.34 13.26 1.17
C TYR A 122 28.79 12.78 1.01
N ASN A 123 29.60 12.91 2.07
CA ASN A 123 30.96 12.35 2.07
C ASN A 123 30.96 10.81 1.97
N GLU A 124 32.07 10.23 1.55
CA GLU A 124 32.19 8.77 1.31
C GLU A 124 31.84 7.92 2.54
N VAL A 125 32.15 8.41 3.75
CA VAL A 125 31.85 7.72 5.01
C VAL A 125 30.33 7.56 5.18
N THR A 126 29.59 8.65 5.01
CA THR A 126 28.13 8.66 5.09
C THR A 126 27.52 7.83 3.97
N GLN A 127 28.04 7.91 2.74
CA GLN A 127 27.56 7.09 1.63
C GLN A 127 27.71 5.59 1.91
N ASN A 128 28.86 5.19 2.44
CA ASN A 128 29.14 3.79 2.77
C ASN A 128 28.27 3.30 3.93
N ALA A 129 28.08 4.11 4.98
CA ALA A 129 27.21 3.78 6.10
C ALA A 129 25.74 3.58 5.68
N ILE A 130 25.24 4.43 4.76
CA ILE A 130 23.89 4.30 4.19
C ILE A 130 23.79 3.02 3.36
N LYS A 131 24.76 2.74 2.49
CA LYS A 131 24.78 1.52 1.66
C LYS A 131 24.81 0.26 2.53
N GLU A 132 25.67 0.21 3.54
CA GLU A 132 25.78 -0.92 4.46
C GLU A 132 24.48 -1.14 5.24
N SER A 133 23.86 -0.06 5.72
CA SER A 133 22.56 -0.12 6.38
C SER A 133 21.48 -0.68 5.45
N LEU A 134 21.41 -0.22 4.20
CA LEU A 134 20.45 -0.70 3.19
C LEU A 134 20.66 -2.18 2.85
N GLU A 135 21.90 -2.64 2.72
CA GLU A 135 22.19 -4.06 2.49
C GLU A 135 21.77 -4.91 3.70
N LYS A 136 22.06 -4.45 4.92
CA LYS A 136 21.59 -5.11 6.14
C LYS A 136 20.06 -5.20 6.21
N TYR A 137 19.35 -4.14 5.82
CA TYR A 137 17.88 -4.17 5.75
C TYR A 137 17.37 -5.20 4.74
N LYS A 138 18.02 -5.35 3.58
CA LYS A 138 17.63 -6.33 2.56
C LYS A 138 17.85 -7.77 3.03
N THR A 139 18.90 -8.02 3.80
CA THR A 139 19.28 -9.37 4.24
C THR A 139 18.56 -9.79 5.53
N GLU A 140 18.41 -8.88 6.50
CA GLU A 140 17.93 -9.19 7.85
C GLU A 140 16.50 -8.67 8.14
N GLY A 141 15.95 -7.81 7.28
CA GLY A 141 14.66 -7.15 7.52
C GLY A 141 14.74 -6.10 8.65
N ILE A 142 13.57 -5.61 9.10
CA ILE A 142 13.50 -4.64 10.21
C ILE A 142 13.26 -5.40 11.51
N THR A 143 14.28 -5.52 12.35
CA THR A 143 14.10 -5.87 13.76
C THR A 143 13.70 -4.61 14.54
N LYS A 144 12.56 -4.64 15.22
CA LYS A 144 12.17 -3.55 16.11
C LYS A 144 13.17 -3.49 17.25
N SER A 145 13.95 -2.42 17.31
CA SER A 145 14.79 -2.14 18.48
C SER A 145 13.89 -1.75 19.65
N SER A 146 14.14 -2.35 20.82
CA SER A 146 13.62 -1.87 22.11
C SER A 146 14.49 -0.78 22.72
N GLU A 147 15.62 -0.45 22.08
CA GLU A 147 16.51 0.65 22.47
C GLU A 147 15.79 1.99 22.24
N SER A 148 15.87 2.89 23.22
CA SER A 148 15.42 4.27 23.02
C SER A 148 16.33 4.99 22.01
N ILE A 149 15.79 6.00 21.36
CA ILE A 149 16.53 6.83 20.41
C ILE A 149 17.79 7.43 21.08
N ASP A 150 17.66 7.87 22.33
CA ASP A 150 18.77 8.47 23.08
C ASP A 150 19.92 7.47 23.32
N ASN A 151 19.60 6.24 23.73
CA ASN A 151 20.60 5.20 23.97
C ASN A 151 21.34 4.81 22.68
N TYR A 152 20.61 4.75 21.56
CA TYR A 152 21.21 4.51 20.25
C TYR A 152 22.21 5.61 19.87
N PHE A 153 21.86 6.88 20.08
CA PHE A 153 22.75 8.00 19.79
C PHE A 153 24.01 7.97 20.67
N GLU A 154 23.87 7.76 21.97
CA GLU A 154 25.03 7.67 22.87
C GLU A 154 25.98 6.53 22.47
N ARG A 155 25.43 5.37 22.10
CA ARG A 155 26.20 4.22 21.63
C ARG A 155 26.95 4.53 20.33
N MET A 156 26.28 5.11 19.34
CA MET A 156 26.90 5.48 18.06
C MET A 156 28.02 6.50 18.24
N VAL A 157 27.83 7.51 19.09
CA VAL A 157 28.88 8.49 19.41
C VAL A 157 30.08 7.80 20.04
N ARG A 158 29.85 6.91 21.00
CA ARG A 158 30.92 6.15 21.67
C ARG A 158 31.69 5.25 20.70
N GLU A 159 31.01 4.61 19.77
CA GLU A 159 31.61 3.69 18.79
C GLU A 159 32.40 4.42 17.69
N ASN A 160 32.03 5.66 17.34
CA ASN A 160 32.65 6.42 16.25
C ASN A 160 33.60 7.54 16.70
N THR A 161 33.75 7.75 18.02
CA THR A 161 34.76 8.67 18.56
C THR A 161 36.05 7.90 18.86
N LYS A 162 36.90 7.77 17.84
CA LYS A 162 38.32 7.40 17.96
C LYS A 162 39.16 8.22 16.99
#